data_AF-A0A5B7E3Z9-F1
#
_entry.id   AF-A0A5B7E3Z9-F1
#
_cell.length_a   1.000
_cell.length_b   1.000
_cell.length_c   1.000
_cell.angle_alpha   90.00
_cell.angle_beta   90.00
_cell.angle_gamma   90.00
#
_symmetry.space_group_name_H-M   'P 1'
#
loop_
_entity.id
_entity.type
_entity.pdbx_description
1 polymer ?
#
loop_
_entity_poly.entity_id
_entity_poly.type
_entity_poly.pdbx_seq_one_letter_code
_entity_poly.pdbx_strand_id
1 'polypeptide(L)'
;MALALQGGFSYIDNYYFIQTLVSTFYTDDSGYTPAHISTTHYPLFVGNAPGAPFRQRFSSAIQQLLDSGLITFWMNDVASDGQVALGLSHLQGGFYVLFLGQAAASLSFLCERFSRSR
;
A
#
# COMPACT_ATOMS: atom_id res chain seq x y z
N MET A 1 9.08 -0.63 -19.87
CA MET A 1 7.65 -0.65 -19.46
C MET A 1 6.66 -0.90 -20.60
N ALA A 2 6.74 -0.21 -21.75
CA ALA A 2 5.74 -0.34 -22.83
C ALA A 2 5.48 -1.79 -23.32
N LEU A 3 6.52 -2.62 -23.44
CA LEU A 3 6.37 -4.04 -23.81
C LEU A 3 5.77 -4.90 -22.69
N ALA A 4 6.03 -4.55 -21.42
CA ALA A 4 5.44 -5.26 -20.28
C ALA A 4 3.92 -5.05 -20.22
N LEU A 5 3.43 -3.89 -20.66
CA LEU A 5 2.00 -3.59 -20.76
C LEU A 5 1.29 -4.32 -21.92
N GLN A 6 2.04 -4.70 -22.96
CA GLN A 6 1.52 -5.50 -24.08
C GLN A 6 1.35 -6.98 -23.70
N GLY A 7 1.88 -7.40 -22.54
CA GLY A 7 1.84 -8.79 -22.07
C GLY A 7 2.98 -9.65 -22.62
N GLY A 8 3.29 -10.74 -21.93
CA GLY A 8 4.34 -11.70 -22.34
C GLY A 8 5.78 -11.28 -22.01
N PHE A 9 6.00 -10.08 -21.46
CA PHE A 9 7.31 -9.59 -21.04
C PHE A 9 7.31 -9.22 -19.56
N SER A 10 8.43 -9.45 -18.88
CA SER A 10 8.71 -8.90 -17.56
C SER A 10 9.69 -7.74 -17.66
N TYR A 11 9.51 -6.73 -16.82
CA TYR A 11 10.43 -5.60 -16.69
C TYR A 11 11.09 -5.68 -15.32
N ILE A 12 12.43 -5.74 -15.31
CA ILE A 12 13.22 -5.89 -14.08
C ILE A 12 14.07 -4.64 -13.91
N ASP A 13 13.90 -3.98 -12.77
CA ASP A 13 14.61 -2.76 -12.40
C ASP A 13 14.53 -2.58 -10.88
N ASN A 14 15.08 -1.48 -10.37
CA ASN A 14 14.98 -1.09 -8.97
C ASN A 14 13.50 -1.00 -8.54
N TYR A 15 13.16 -1.66 -7.42
CA TYR A 15 11.78 -1.70 -6.92
C TYR A 15 11.18 -0.30 -6.71
N TYR A 16 11.89 0.58 -6.02
CA TYR A 16 11.40 1.94 -5.74
C TYR A 16 11.19 2.73 -7.03
N PHE A 17 12.08 2.56 -8.01
CA PHE A 17 11.91 3.19 -9.32
C PHE A 17 10.66 2.69 -10.04
N ILE A 18 10.43 1.37 -10.08
CA ILE A 18 9.22 0.80 -10.69
C ILE A 18 7.97 1.26 -9.93
N GLN A 19 7.99 1.27 -8.60
CA GLN A 19 6.86 1.68 -7.78
C GLN A 19 6.48 3.14 -8.07
N THR A 20 7.45 4.06 -8.08
CA THR A 20 7.19 5.48 -8.42
C THR A 20 6.73 5.65 -9.86
N LEU A 21 7.35 4.93 -10.80
CA LEU A 21 6.97 4.99 -12.22
C LEU A 21 5.54 4.51 -12.44
N VAL A 22 5.16 3.41 -11.79
CA VAL A 22 3.79 2.87 -11.84
C VAL A 22 2.81 3.81 -11.18
N SER A 23 3.09 4.29 -9.96
CA SER A 23 2.18 5.19 -9.24
C SER A 23 1.99 6.54 -9.92
N THR A 24 3.02 7.06 -10.59
CA THR A 24 2.97 8.40 -11.22
C THR A 24 2.35 8.37 -12.60
N PHE A 25 2.64 7.34 -13.41
CA PHE A 25 2.28 7.35 -14.83
C PHE A 25 1.21 6.32 -15.21
N TYR A 26 0.95 5.33 -14.36
CA TYR A 26 0.10 4.19 -14.69
C TYR A 26 -1.01 3.92 -13.68
N THR A 27 -0.96 4.54 -12.51
CA THR A 27 -2.06 4.53 -11.54
C THR A 27 -2.96 5.74 -11.80
N ASP A 28 -4.25 5.50 -11.98
CA ASP A 28 -5.23 6.58 -12.13
C ASP A 28 -5.70 7.13 -10.77
N ASP A 29 -6.47 8.22 -10.79
CA ASP A 29 -7.06 8.84 -9.58
C ASP A 29 -8.03 7.89 -8.84
N SER A 30 -8.46 6.80 -9.48
CA SER A 30 -9.32 5.76 -8.89
C SER A 30 -8.53 4.61 -8.25
N GLY A 31 -7.20 4.63 -8.35
CA GLY A 31 -6.29 3.59 -7.83
C GLY A 31 -6.14 2.38 -8.75
N TYR A 32 -6.70 2.40 -9.95
CA TYR A 32 -6.52 1.32 -10.93
C TYR A 32 -5.11 1.37 -11.50
N THR A 33 -4.44 0.21 -11.48
CA THR A 33 -3.07 0.06 -11.98
C THR A 33 -2.98 -1.18 -12.88
N PRO A 34 -2.63 -1.04 -14.18
CA PRO A 34 -2.66 -2.14 -15.15
C PRO A 34 -1.42 -3.06 -15.07
N ALA A 35 -0.59 -2.93 -14.05
CA ALA A 35 0.64 -3.70 -13.87
C ALA A 35 0.71 -4.28 -12.46
N HIS A 36 1.11 -5.55 -12.35
CA HIS A 36 1.41 -6.19 -11.07
C HIS A 36 2.91 -6.06 -10.78
N ILE A 37 3.25 -5.46 -9.64
CA ILE A 37 4.62 -5.39 -9.12
C ILE A 37 4.82 -6.57 -8.17
N SER A 38 5.90 -7.33 -8.35
CA SER A 38 6.25 -8.43 -7.44
C SER A 38 6.46 -7.92 -6.03
N THR A 39 6.03 -8.69 -5.03
CA THR A 39 6.24 -8.41 -3.60
C THR A 39 7.65 -8.75 -3.11
N THR A 40 8.47 -9.39 -3.94
CA THR A 40 9.84 -9.79 -3.59
C THR A 40 10.81 -8.72 -4.06
N HIS A 41 11.54 -8.14 -3.11
CA HIS A 41 12.50 -7.07 -3.38
C HIS A 41 13.91 -7.52 -3.00
N TYR A 42 14.88 -7.20 -3.84
CA TYR A 42 16.28 -7.40 -3.52
C TYR A 42 16.79 -6.21 -2.69
N PRO A 43 17.61 -6.45 -1.66
CA PRO A 43 18.15 -5.37 -0.83
C PRO A 43 19.04 -4.44 -1.67
N LEU A 44 18.98 -3.15 -1.39
CA LEU A 44 19.85 -2.15 -1.99
C LEU A 44 21.28 -2.39 -1.50
N PHE A 45 22.18 -2.73 -2.42
CA PHE A 45 23.60 -2.85 -2.11
C PHE A 45 24.22 -1.45 -2.11
N VAL A 46 24.71 -1.02 -0.96
CA VAL A 46 25.59 0.16 -0.89
C VAL A 46 26.91 -0.22 -1.54
N GLY A 47 27.27 0.48 -2.62
CA GLY A 47 28.52 0.24 -3.34
C GLY A 47 29.73 0.32 -2.41
N ASN A 48 30.69 -0.60 -2.58
CA ASN A 48 31.91 -0.62 -1.79
C ASN A 48 32.96 0.30 -2.42
N ALA A 49 33.27 1.42 -1.77
CA ALA A 49 34.44 2.23 -2.09
C ALA A 49 35.64 1.80 -1.20
N PRO A 50 36.60 1.01 -1.72
CA PRO A 50 37.76 0.60 -0.94
C PRO A 50 38.64 1.83 -0.60
N GLY A 51 39.03 1.96 0.67
CA GLY A 51 40.02 2.95 1.14
C GLY A 51 39.48 4.23 1.79
N ALA A 52 38.15 4.43 1.90
CA ALA A 52 37.61 5.63 2.53
C ALA A 52 37.80 5.61 4.08
N PRO A 53 38.45 6.62 4.69
CA PRO A 53 38.74 6.64 6.13
C PRO A 53 37.48 6.79 7.01
N PHE A 54 36.39 7.28 6.44
CA PHE A 54 35.09 7.42 7.13
C PHE A 54 34.19 6.19 6.98
N ARG A 55 34.62 5.18 6.21
CA ARG A 55 33.77 4.03 5.82
C ARG A 55 33.17 3.31 7.02
N GLN A 56 33.98 2.97 8.01
CA GLN A 56 33.49 2.22 9.18
C GLN A 56 32.42 3.01 9.93
N ARG A 57 32.65 4.31 10.17
CA ARG A 57 31.67 5.17 10.85
C ARG A 57 30.40 5.35 10.04
N PHE A 58 30.52 5.52 8.73
CA PHE A 58 29.38 5.71 7.84
C PHE A 58 28.56 4.42 7.69
N SER A 59 29.20 3.26 7.55
CA SER A 59 28.52 1.96 7.54
C SER A 59 27.80 1.69 8.86
N SER A 60 28.41 2.00 10.00
CA SER A 60 27.73 1.88 11.30
C SER A 60 26.52 2.81 11.42
N ALA A 61 26.61 4.05 10.94
CA ALA A 61 25.50 4.99 10.94
C ALA A 61 24.35 4.52 10.02
N ILE A 62 24.67 4.04 8.81
CA ILE A 62 23.66 3.45 7.90
C ILE A 62 23.01 2.24 8.54
N GLN A 63 23.78 1.36 9.18
CA GLN A 63 23.22 0.18 9.84
C GLN A 63 22.26 0.57 10.95
N GLN A 64 22.61 1.56 11.78
CA GLN A 64 21.70 2.08 12.81
C GLN A 64 20.42 2.70 12.22
N LEU A 65 20.52 3.35 11.06
CA LEU A 65 19.36 3.90 10.34
C LEU A 65 18.48 2.80 9.73
N LEU A 66 19.07 1.68 9.31
CA LEU A 66 18.33 0.50 8.85
C LEU A 66 17.64 -0.19 10.04
N ASP A 67 18.38 -0.44 11.11
CA ASP A 67 17.90 -1.16 12.31
C ASP A 67 16.81 -0.37 13.06
N SER A 68 16.88 0.95 13.04
CA SER A 68 15.82 1.82 13.59
C SER A 68 14.56 1.88 12.72
N GLY A 69 14.59 1.29 11.52
CA GLY A 69 13.49 1.37 10.55
C GLY A 69 13.32 2.75 9.92
N LEU A 70 14.22 3.70 10.18
CA LEU A 70 14.12 5.08 9.70
C LEU A 70 14.19 5.12 8.17
N ILE A 71 15.08 4.34 7.55
CA ILE A 71 15.17 4.26 6.09
C ILE A 71 13.87 3.73 5.49
N THR A 72 13.28 2.70 6.08
CA THR A 72 11.99 2.15 5.64
C THR A 72 10.87 3.16 5.79
N PHE A 73 10.84 3.92 6.90
CA PHE A 73 9.86 4.98 7.13
C PHE A 73 9.94 6.06 6.04
N TRP A 74 11.13 6.60 5.77
CA TRP A 74 11.33 7.67 4.79
C TRP A 74 11.08 7.18 3.36
N MET A 75 11.48 5.95 3.04
CA MET A 75 11.21 5.35 1.73
C MET A 75 9.71 5.13 1.51
N ASN A 76 8.99 4.68 2.55
CA ASN A 76 7.54 4.57 2.47
C ASN A 76 6.90 5.94 2.33
N ASP A 77 7.30 6.94 3.11
CA ASP A 77 6.77 8.31 3.03
C ASP A 77 6.90 8.89 1.62
N VAL A 78 8.12 8.86 1.06
CA VAL A 78 8.38 9.32 -0.32
C VAL A 78 7.61 8.52 -1.37
N ALA A 79 7.40 7.21 -1.17
CA ALA A 79 6.62 6.37 -2.08
C ALA A 79 5.10 6.49 -1.88
N SER A 80 4.65 6.95 -0.72
CA SER A 80 3.24 7.00 -0.30
C SER A 80 2.61 8.37 -0.38
N ASP A 81 3.36 9.41 -0.78
CA ASP A 81 2.80 10.70 -1.22
C ASP A 81 1.83 10.59 -2.42
N GLY A 82 1.65 9.39 -2.98
CA GLY A 82 0.58 9.01 -3.90
C GLY A 82 -0.57 8.20 -3.29
N GLN A 83 -0.76 8.18 -1.96
CA GLN A 83 -1.90 7.51 -1.33
C GLN A 83 -3.22 8.17 -1.71
N VAL A 84 -3.87 7.59 -2.72
CA VAL A 84 -5.27 7.82 -3.08
C VAL A 84 -6.13 7.65 -1.83
N ALA A 85 -6.85 8.70 -1.43
CA ALA A 85 -7.83 8.63 -0.35
C ALA A 85 -8.77 7.46 -0.61
N LEU A 86 -8.83 6.50 0.33
CA LEU A 86 -9.70 5.32 0.23
C LEU A 86 -11.14 5.77 -0.08
N GLY A 87 -11.55 5.56 -1.32
CA GLY A 87 -12.87 5.92 -1.79
C GLY A 87 -13.94 5.21 -0.96
N LEU A 88 -15.11 5.85 -0.83
CA LEU A 88 -16.27 5.35 -0.08
C LEU A 88 -16.68 3.90 -0.46
N SER A 89 -16.28 3.43 -1.64
CA SER A 89 -16.48 2.05 -2.13
C SER A 89 -15.89 0.99 -1.21
N HIS A 90 -14.73 1.24 -0.58
CA HIS A 90 -14.06 0.27 0.28
C HIS A 90 -14.74 0.11 1.65
N LEU A 91 -15.58 1.07 2.05
CA LEU A 91 -16.33 1.06 3.31
C LEU A 91 -17.78 0.57 3.13
N GLN A 92 -18.20 0.25 1.90
CA GLN A 92 -19.56 -0.21 1.60
C GLN A 92 -19.95 -1.47 2.36
N GLY A 93 -19.02 -2.41 2.52
CA GLY A 93 -19.25 -3.63 3.31
C GLY A 93 -19.65 -3.33 4.77
N GLY A 94 -18.99 -2.35 5.39
CA GLY A 94 -19.33 -1.89 6.74
C GLY A 94 -20.72 -1.27 6.82
N PHE A 95 -21.10 -0.46 5.83
CA PHE A 95 -22.43 0.13 5.75
C PHE A 95 -23.55 -0.91 5.54
N TYR A 96 -23.32 -1.97 4.76
CA TYR A 96 -24.30 -3.05 4.61
C TYR A 96 -24.56 -3.81 5.91
N VAL A 97 -23.51 -4.09 6.68
CA VAL A 97 -23.64 -4.76 7.99
C VAL A 97 -24.42 -3.88 8.97
N LEU A 98 -24.13 -2.59 9.02
CA LEU A 98 -24.86 -1.63 9.86
C LEU A 98 -26.34 -1.53 9.45
N PHE A 99 -26.63 -1.45 8.15
CA PHE A 99 -27.99 -1.40 7.65
C PHE A 99 -28.79 -2.66 8.00
N LEU A 100 -28.19 -3.85 7.81
CA LEU A 100 -28.81 -5.13 8.17
C LEU A 100 -29.08 -5.25 9.67
N GLY A 101 -28.13 -4.81 10.51
CA GLY A 101 -28.30 -4.79 11.96
C GLY A 101 -29.46 -3.89 12.38
N GLN A 102 -29.55 -2.68 11.80
CA GLN A 102 -30.62 -1.73 12.12
C GLN A 102 -31.99 -2.22 11.64
N ALA A 103 -32.05 -2.86 10.47
CA ALA A 103 -33.27 -3.46 9.94
C ALA A 103 -33.76 -4.62 10.82
N ALA A 104 -32.86 -5.51 11.24
CA ALA A 104 -33.18 -6.61 12.14
C ALA A 104 -33.71 -6.10 13.49
N ALA A 105 -33.04 -5.10 14.10
CA ALA A 105 -33.48 -4.50 15.35
C ALA A 105 -34.87 -3.87 15.25
N SER A 106 -35.12 -3.13 14.16
CA SER A 106 -36.42 -2.51 13.89
C SER A 106 -37.52 -3.55 13.71
N LEU A 107 -37.22 -4.64 13.02
CA LEU A 107 -38.17 -5.73 12.77
C LEU A 107 -38.48 -6.51 14.06
N SER A 108 -37.47 -6.79 14.89
CA SER A 108 -37.65 -7.36 16.22
C SER A 108 -38.56 -6.49 17.10
N PHE A 109 -38.33 -5.17 17.10
CA PHE A 109 -39.16 -4.24 17.86
C PHE A 109 -40.61 -4.22 17.38
N LEU A 110 -40.85 -4.22 16.06
CA LEU A 110 -42.21 -4.27 15.50
C LEU A 110 -42.92 -5.57 15.87
N CYS A 111 -42.24 -6.72 15.74
CA CYS A 111 -42.79 -8.02 16.13
C CYS A 111 -43.17 -8.06 17.62
N GLU A 112 -42.32 -7.54 18.50
CA GLU A 112 -42.61 -7.44 19.92
C GLU A 112 -43.83 -6.53 20.18
N ARG A 113 -43.91 -5.39 19.49
CA ARG A 113 -45.01 -4.43 19.62
C ARG A 113 -46.36 -5.01 19.20
N PHE A 114 -46.39 -5.79 18.11
CA PHE A 114 -47.60 -6.47 17.64
C PHE A 114 -48.00 -7.63 18.54
N SER A 115 -47.03 -8.39 19.04
CA SER A 115 -47.28 -9.50 19.97
C SER A 115 -47.91 -9.02 21.28
N ARG A 116 -47.45 -7.90 21.84
CA ARG A 116 -48.02 -7.28 23.06
C ARG A 116 -49.37 -6.58 22.87
N SER A 117 -49.81 -6.36 21.63
CA SER A 117 -51.07 -5.65 21.35
C SER A 117 -52.28 -6.58 21.18
N ARG A 118 -52.07 -7.90 21.22
CA ARG A 118 -53.10 -8.92 21.35
C ARG A 118 -53.15 -9.42 22.78
#